data_AF-A0A7S3EZV8-F1
#
_entry.id   AF-A0A7S3EZV8-F1
#
_cell.length_a   1.000
_cell.length_b   1.000
_cell.length_c   1.000
_cell.angle_alpha   90.00
_cell.angle_beta   90.00
_cell.angle_gamma   90.00
#
_symmetry.space_group_name_H-M   'P 1'
#
loop_
_entity.id
_entity.type
_entity.pdbx_description
1 polymer ?
#
loop_
_entity_poly.entity_id
_entity_poly.type
_entity_poly.pdbx_seq_one_letter_code
_entity_poly.pdbx_strand_id
1 'polypeptide(L)'
;AFEALLTLVRNHQRDADRLRILRNQLVSYRFLSTQVAALIKEIAFQDAKADAAETLYTGIADQDQFEAKVLEALQFEEQRQAVRAKVGLSAATTGNQVAAAVPRAPTKPAVSKSEASWMQRKPPGNDDDSD
;
A
#
# COMPACT_ATOMS: atom_id res chain seq x y z
N ALA A 1 14.36 12.88 27.63
CA ALA A 1 13.91 11.54 27.19
C ALA A 1 13.73 11.48 25.68
N PHE A 2 12.87 12.34 25.10
CA PHE A 2 12.62 12.35 23.65
C PHE A 2 13.86 12.59 22.77
N GLU A 3 14.69 13.59 23.10
CA GLU A 3 15.92 13.88 22.35
C GLU A 3 16.87 12.68 22.26
N ALA A 4 17.02 11.92 23.35
CA ALA A 4 17.86 10.72 23.37
C ALA A 4 17.31 9.63 22.44
N LEU A 5 15.99 9.48 22.36
CA LEU A 5 15.33 8.59 21.40
C LEU A 5 15.55 9.08 19.95
N LEU A 6 15.43 10.38 19.71
CA LEU A 6 15.65 10.95 18.39
C LEU A 6 17.09 10.71 17.91
N THR A 7 18.08 10.92 18.79
CA THR A 7 19.48 10.57 18.52
C THR A 7 19.65 9.07 18.26
N LEU A 8 19.01 8.21 19.05
CA LEU A 8 19.07 6.76 18.85
C LEU A 8 18.53 6.34 17.47
N VAL A 9 17.40 6.91 17.05
CA VAL A 9 16.79 6.65 15.73
C VAL A 9 17.69 7.15 14.61
N ARG A 10 18.28 8.35 14.74
CA ARG A 10 19.23 8.91 13.77
C ARG A 10 20.47 8.05 13.57
N ASN A 11 20.98 7.45 14.64
CA ASN A 11 22.20 6.64 14.61
C ASN A 11 22.04 5.30 13.87
N HIS A 12 20.80 4.87 13.58
CA HIS A 12 20.57 3.63 12.83
C HIS A 12 20.50 3.92 11.33
N GLN A 13 21.16 3.08 10.52
CA GLN A 13 21.20 3.24 9.07
C GLN A 13 19.95 2.73 8.35
N ARG A 14 19.30 1.68 8.86
CA ARG A 14 18.16 1.04 8.18
C ARG A 14 16.86 1.50 8.80
N ASP A 15 15.89 1.86 7.96
CA ASP A 15 14.55 2.24 8.42
C ASP A 15 13.82 1.10 9.13
N ALA A 16 14.10 -0.17 8.78
CA ALA A 16 13.57 -1.33 9.49
C ALA A 16 14.00 -1.35 10.98
N ASP A 17 15.26 -0.99 11.27
CA ASP A 17 15.76 -0.94 12.64
C ASP A 17 15.16 0.25 13.41
N ARG A 18 15.01 1.40 12.73
CA ARG A 18 14.33 2.59 13.28
C ARG A 18 12.89 2.26 13.67
N LEU A 19 12.13 1.61 12.78
CA LEU A 19 10.76 1.15 13.06
C LEU A 19 10.71 0.19 14.24
N ARG A 20 11.67 -0.75 14.34
CA ARG A 20 11.75 -1.68 15.48
C ARG A 20 11.95 -0.96 16.81
N ILE A 21 12.84 0.03 16.84
CA ILE A 21 13.08 0.85 18.03
C ILE A 21 11.80 1.61 18.42
N LEU A 22 11.15 2.26 17.46
CA LEU A 22 9.92 3.02 17.67
C LEU A 22 8.80 2.14 18.26
N ARG A 23 8.60 0.93 17.70
CA ARG A 23 7.63 -0.05 18.21
C ARG A 23 7.90 -0.41 19.67
N ASN A 24 9.16 -0.66 20.02
CA ASN A 24 9.52 -1.01 21.39
C ASN A 24 9.27 0.15 22.38
N GLN A 25 9.41 1.41 21.94
CA GLN A 25 9.18 2.55 22.81
C GLN A 25 7.70 2.83 23.10
N LEU A 26 6.78 2.42 22.22
CA LEU A 26 5.34 2.59 22.42
C LEU A 26 4.79 1.85 23.64
N VAL A 27 5.49 0.82 24.11
CA VAL A 27 5.11 0.08 25.33
C VAL A 27 5.22 0.96 26.57
N SER A 28 6.20 1.86 26.60
CA SER A 28 6.55 2.64 27.80
C SER A 28 6.24 4.12 27.69
N TYR A 29 6.06 4.63 26.47
CA TYR A 29 5.91 6.06 26.22
C TYR A 29 4.69 6.39 25.37
N ARG A 30 4.08 7.53 25.72
CA ARG A 30 3.11 8.23 24.88
C ARG A 30 3.79 9.45 24.28
N PHE A 31 3.58 9.66 22.99
CA PHE A 31 4.21 10.74 22.23
C PHE A 31 3.20 11.82 21.90
N LEU A 32 3.66 13.05 21.81
CA LEU A 32 2.88 14.11 21.18
C LEU A 32 2.90 13.95 19.65
N SER A 33 1.86 14.41 18.97
CA SER A 33 1.78 14.42 17.51
C SER A 33 2.99 15.11 16.86
N THR A 34 3.48 16.19 17.46
CA THR A 34 4.69 16.92 17.04
C THR A 34 5.97 16.08 17.17
N GLN A 35 6.06 15.27 18.22
CA GLN A 35 7.18 14.35 18.44
C GLN A 35 7.17 13.21 17.43
N VAL A 36 5.99 12.65 17.14
CA VAL A 36 5.81 11.63 16.10
C VAL A 36 6.20 12.18 14.73
N ALA A 37 5.76 13.40 14.40
CA ALA A 37 6.13 14.07 13.15
C ALA A 37 7.66 14.25 13.03
N ALA A 38 8.34 14.59 14.12
CA ALA A 38 9.80 14.69 14.13
C ALA A 38 10.47 13.32 13.90
N LEU A 39 9.98 12.25 14.53
CA LEU A 39 10.51 10.89 14.35
C LEU A 39 10.32 10.38 12.91
N ILE A 40 9.18 10.67 12.29
CA ILE A 40 8.88 10.28 10.90
C ILE A 40 9.80 10.98 9.90
N LYS A 41 10.21 12.23 10.18
CA LYS A 41 11.15 12.96 9.32
C LYS A 41 12.54 12.33 9.28
N GLU A 42 12.92 11.57 10.30
CA GLU A 42 14.21 10.87 10.35
C GLU A 42 14.23 9.62 9.46
N ILE A 43 13.08 9.10 9.05
CA ILE A 43 12.96 7.94 8.17
C ILE A 43 13.22 8.38 6.73
N ALA A 44 14.01 7.61 5.99
CA ALA A 44 14.38 7.98 4.62
C ALA A 44 13.28 7.62 3.61
N PHE A 45 12.78 6.38 3.68
CA PHE A 45 11.82 5.85 2.72
C PHE A 45 10.37 6.19 3.07
N GLN A 46 9.60 6.60 2.06
CA GLN A 46 8.23 7.07 2.27
C GLN A 46 7.27 5.94 2.71
N ASP A 47 7.46 4.72 2.22
CA ASP A 47 6.67 3.57 2.67
C ASP A 47 6.90 3.28 4.16
N ALA A 48 8.17 3.36 4.60
CA ALA A 48 8.52 3.23 6.00
C ALA A 48 7.98 4.39 6.86
N LYS A 49 7.81 5.59 6.30
CA LYS A 49 7.16 6.71 6.99
C LYS A 49 5.67 6.45 7.22
N ALA A 50 4.97 5.89 6.23
CA ALA A 50 3.58 5.51 6.38
C ALA A 50 3.42 4.41 7.44
N ASP A 51 4.29 3.39 7.41
CA ASP A 51 4.30 2.32 8.42
C ASP A 51 4.62 2.86 9.82
N ALA A 52 5.52 3.84 9.94
CA ALA A 52 5.82 4.51 11.20
C ALA A 52 4.62 5.32 11.73
N ALA A 53 3.96 6.08 10.86
CA ALA A 53 2.79 6.87 11.22
C ALA A 53 1.64 6.00 11.73
N GLU A 54 1.37 4.89 11.03
CA GLU A 54 0.40 3.87 11.45
C GLU A 54 0.78 3.27 12.80
N THR A 55 2.02 2.81 12.93
CA THR A 55 2.52 2.16 14.15
C THR A 55 2.40 3.09 15.35
N LEU A 56 2.84 4.35 15.20
CA LEU A 56 2.91 5.33 16.28
C LEU A 56 1.54 5.91 16.67
N TYR A 57 0.53 5.83 15.79
CA TYR A 57 -0.81 6.38 16.03
C TYR A 57 -1.42 5.96 17.38
N THR A 58 -1.26 4.69 17.74
CA THR A 58 -1.79 4.11 18.99
C THR A 58 -1.15 4.68 20.26
N GLY A 59 0.06 5.24 20.15
CA GLY A 59 0.79 5.84 21.26
C GLY A 59 0.74 7.36 21.29
N ILE A 60 -0.05 8.00 20.42
CA ILE A 60 -0.19 9.46 20.42
C ILE A 60 -1.14 9.89 21.55
N ALA A 61 -0.73 10.91 22.30
CA ALA A 61 -1.53 11.48 23.38
C ALA A 61 -2.63 12.44 22.87
N ASP A 62 -2.31 13.22 21.84
CA ASP A 62 -3.16 14.23 21.18
C ASP A 62 -3.57 13.75 19.77
N GLN A 63 -4.41 12.70 19.72
CA GLN A 63 -4.81 12.07 18.46
C GLN A 63 -5.58 13.02 17.53
N ASP A 64 -6.26 14.01 18.08
CA ASP A 64 -6.92 15.10 17.37
C ASP A 64 -5.96 15.94 16.51
N GLN A 65 -4.67 16.01 16.87
CA GLN A 65 -3.64 16.72 16.10
C GLN A 65 -2.92 15.83 15.08
N PHE A 66 -3.23 14.53 15.03
CA PHE A 66 -2.53 13.59 14.16
C PHE A 66 -2.59 13.98 12.68
N GLU A 67 -3.77 14.35 12.18
CA GLU A 67 -3.92 14.76 10.78
C GLU A 67 -3.10 16.01 10.46
N ALA A 68 -3.20 17.03 11.31
CA ALA A 68 -2.57 18.32 11.08
C ALA A 68 -1.04 18.29 11.27
N LYS A 69 -0.48 17.33 12.02
CA LYS A 69 0.96 17.31 12.34
C LYS A 69 1.70 16.13 11.74
N VAL A 70 1.09 14.95 11.78
CA VAL A 70 1.75 13.70 11.37
C VAL A 70 1.47 13.39 9.91
N LEU A 71 0.22 13.52 9.45
CA LEU A 71 -0.07 13.29 8.03
C LEU A 71 0.57 14.36 7.14
N GLU A 72 0.64 15.63 7.58
CA GLU A 72 1.37 16.67 6.85
C GLU A 72 2.87 16.36 6.66
N ALA A 73 3.46 15.49 7.50
CA ALA A 73 4.85 15.07 7.33
C ALA A 73 5.04 14.08 6.16
N LEU A 74 3.95 13.46 5.67
CA LEU A 74 3.96 12.61 4.49
C LEU A 74 3.84 13.46 3.23
N GLN A 75 4.71 13.21 2.26
CA GLN A 75 4.81 14.04 1.07
C GLN A 75 3.65 13.79 0.08
N PHE A 76 3.13 12.57 0.02
CA PHE A 76 2.16 12.15 -0.99
C PHE A 76 0.76 11.96 -0.38
N GLU A 77 -0.27 12.38 -1.12
CA GLU A 77 -1.68 12.20 -0.69
C GLU A 77 -2.07 10.74 -0.58
N GLU A 78 -1.62 9.89 -1.50
CA GLU A 78 -1.89 8.44 -1.51
C GLU A 78 -1.46 7.78 -0.18
N GLN A 79 -0.31 8.18 0.36
CA GLN A 79 0.19 7.68 1.64
C GLN A 79 -0.63 8.20 2.81
N ARG A 80 -1.05 9.48 2.77
CA ARG A 80 -1.93 10.05 3.79
C ARG A 80 -3.27 9.32 3.82
N GLN A 81 -3.85 9.02 2.65
CA GLN A 81 -5.08 8.23 2.54
C GLN A 81 -4.90 6.79 3.01
N ALA A 82 -3.78 6.15 2.66
CA ALA A 82 -3.48 4.79 3.13
C ALA A 82 -3.37 4.75 4.67
N VAL A 83 -2.67 5.70 5.28
CA VAL A 83 -2.56 5.78 6.75
C VAL A 83 -3.92 6.06 7.37
N ARG A 84 -4.69 7.04 6.86
CA ARG A 84 -6.07 7.34 7.32
C ARG A 84 -6.96 6.11 7.34
N ALA A 85 -6.97 5.35 6.24
CA ALA A 85 -7.76 4.13 6.11
C ALA A 85 -7.35 3.07 7.15
N LYS A 86 -6.05 2.91 7.41
CA LYS A 86 -5.55 1.93 8.39
C LYS A 86 -5.82 2.33 9.84
N VAL A 87 -5.74 3.63 10.17
CA VAL A 87 -5.98 4.11 11.53
C VAL A 87 -7.44 4.40 11.85
N GLY A 88 -8.35 4.16 10.89
CA GLY A 88 -9.79 4.35 11.08
C GLY A 88 -10.26 5.81 11.05
N LEU A 89 -9.40 6.73 10.60
CA LEU A 89 -9.79 8.11 10.29
C LEU A 89 -10.51 8.08 8.94
N SER A 90 -11.81 7.76 8.95
CA SER A 90 -12.62 7.83 7.73
C SER A 90 -12.56 9.25 7.17
N ALA A 91 -11.95 9.38 5.98
CA ALA A 91 -11.95 10.63 5.25
C ALA A 91 -13.39 11.12 5.12
N ALA A 92 -13.67 12.32 5.62
CA ALA A 92 -14.85 13.05 5.20
C ALA A 92 -14.85 13.04 3.66
N THR A 93 -15.89 12.44 3.11
CA THR A 93 -16.08 12.13 1.70
C THR A 93 -15.72 13.31 0.80
N THR A 94 -14.51 13.29 0.23
CA THR A 94 -14.23 14.04 -0.99
C THR A 94 -14.14 13.00 -2.09
N GLY A 95 -15.25 12.84 -2.81
CA GLY A 95 -15.32 12.00 -3.99
C GLY A 95 -14.27 12.45 -4.99
N ASN A 96 -13.27 11.62 -5.23
CA ASN A 96 -12.56 11.59 -6.50
C ASN A 96 -12.03 10.17 -6.71
N GLN A 97 -12.88 9.32 -7.29
CA GLN A 97 -12.42 8.06 -7.88
C GLN A 97 -11.56 8.41 -9.09
N VAL A 98 -10.25 8.48 -8.90
CA VAL A 98 -9.28 8.39 -10.00
C VAL A 98 -8.69 6.97 -10.00
N ALA A 99 -9.28 6.17 -10.88
CA ALA A 99 -8.77 5.00 -11.58
C ALA A 99 -7.41 4.41 -11.15
N ALA A 100 -7.44 3.15 -10.71
CA ALA A 100 -6.48 2.11 -11.13
C ALA A 100 -6.92 0.72 -10.66
N ALA A 101 -7.91 0.12 -11.33
CA ALA A 101 -8.07 -1.33 -11.33
C ALA A 101 -8.69 -1.75 -12.66
N VAL A 102 -7.84 -1.88 -13.69
CA VAL A 102 -8.16 -2.76 -14.81
C VAL A 102 -8.24 -4.17 -14.22
N PRO A 103 -9.40 -4.84 -14.18
CA PRO A 103 -9.41 -6.26 -13.91
C PRO A 103 -8.72 -6.92 -15.11
N ARG A 104 -7.50 -7.46 -14.91
CA ARG A 104 -6.93 -8.46 -15.82
C ARG A 104 -7.78 -9.73 -15.69
N ALA A 105 -8.95 -9.72 -16.31
CA ALA A 105 -9.64 -10.93 -16.68
C ALA A 105 -8.79 -11.66 -17.73
N PRO A 106 -8.63 -12.99 -17.65
CA PRO A 106 -8.07 -13.76 -18.75
C PRO A 106 -9.01 -13.62 -19.94
N THR A 107 -8.61 -12.87 -20.96
CA THR A 107 -9.30 -12.80 -22.24
C THR A 107 -9.26 -14.18 -22.90
N LYS A 108 -10.26 -15.00 -22.60
CA LYS A 108 -10.77 -15.98 -23.56
C LYS A 108 -11.54 -15.18 -24.62
N PRO A 109 -11.15 -15.19 -25.89
CA PRO A 109 -12.04 -14.69 -26.94
C PRO A 109 -13.13 -15.75 -27.16
N ALA A 110 -14.36 -15.42 -26.76
CA ALA A 110 -15.53 -16.27 -27.00
C ALA A 110 -16.71 -15.39 -27.41
N VAL A 111 -16.84 -15.10 -28.70
CA VAL A 111 -18.05 -14.70 -29.44
C VAL A 111 -17.71 -14.93 -30.92
N SER A 112 -18.54 -15.47 -31.81
CA SER A 112 -19.82 -16.18 -31.78
C SER A 112 -19.90 -16.91 -33.11
N LYS A 113 -20.72 -17.97 -33.16
CA LYS A 113 -21.23 -18.56 -34.40
C LYS A 113 -21.75 -17.49 -35.36
N SER A 114 -21.16 -17.42 -36.55
CA SER A 114 -21.84 -16.98 -37.76
C SER A 114 -21.65 -18.05 -38.83
N GLU A 115 -22.79 -18.39 -39.40
CA GLU A 115 -23.12 -19.45 -40.33
C GLU A 115 -22.56 -19.15 -41.73
N ALA A 116 -21.86 -20.11 -42.33
CA ALA A 116 -21.60 -20.31 -43.76
C ALA A 116 -20.68 -21.55 -43.85
N SER A 117 -21.21 -22.77 -43.99
CA SER A 117 -21.63 -23.39 -45.26
C SER A 117 -20.57 -23.29 -46.37
N TRP A 118 -20.49 -24.34 -47.18
CA TRP A 118 -19.63 -24.55 -48.35
C TRP A 118 -18.34 -25.37 -48.10
N MET A 119 -18.45 -26.63 -48.55
CA MET A 119 -17.42 -27.42 -49.21
C MET A 119 -16.62 -28.43 -48.38
N GLN A 120 -17.39 -29.42 -47.91
CA GLN A 120 -17.14 -30.84 -48.16
C GLN A 120 -16.60 -31.12 -49.57
N ARG A 121 -15.30 -31.42 -49.72
CA ARG A 121 -14.74 -32.29 -50.79
C ARG A 121 -13.34 -32.81 -50.41
N LYS A 122 -13.24 -34.09 -50.04
CA LYS A 122 -12.11 -34.94 -50.43
C LYS A 122 -12.62 -36.38 -50.57
N PRO A 123 -12.77 -36.90 -51.80
CA PRO A 123 -13.02 -38.32 -52.03
C PRO A 123 -11.67 -39.03 -52.29
N PRO A 124 -11.68 -40.31 -52.66
CA PRO A 124 -11.88 -41.47 -51.81
C PRO A 124 -10.61 -42.36 -51.78
N GLY A 125 -10.63 -43.41 -50.95
CA GLY A 125 -9.97 -44.70 -51.19
C GLY A 125 -8.47 -44.72 -51.54
N ASN A 126 -7.68 -45.35 -50.67
CA ASN A 126 -7.05 -46.62 -51.04
C ASN A 126 -6.49 -47.29 -49.79
N ASP A 127 -7.07 -48.44 -49.49
CA ASP A 127 -6.40 -49.62 -48.97
C ASP A 127 -5.03 -49.82 -49.65
N ASP A 128 -4.01 -50.13 -48.86
CA ASP A 128 -3.02 -51.21 -49.06
C ASP A 128 -1.75 -50.86 -48.24
N ASP A 129 -1.52 -51.56 -47.14
CA ASP A 129 -0.21 -52.12 -46.84
C ASP A 129 -0.42 -53.25 -45.81
N SER A 130 -0.21 -54.47 -46.30
CA SER A 130 -0.26 -55.72 -45.56
C SER A 130 1.02 -55.93 -44.74
N ASP A 131 0.89 -56.79 -43.74
CA ASP A 131 1.90 -57.56 -42.97
C ASP A 131 3.39 -57.48 -43.41
#